data_AF-A0AA45C8L6-F1
#
_entry.id   AF-A0AA45C8L6-F1
#
_cell.length_a   1.000
_cell.length_b   1.000
_cell.length_c   1.000
_cell.angle_alpha   90.00
_cell.angle_beta   90.00
_cell.angle_gamma   90.00
#
_symmetry.space_group_name_H-M   'P 1'
#
loop_
_entity.id
_entity.type
_entity.pdbx_description
1 polymer ?
#
loop_
_entity_poly.entity_id
_entity_poly.type
_entity_poly.pdbx_seq_one_letter_code
_entity_poly.pdbx_strand_id
1 'polypeptide(L)'
;MAKLTKTERHNAFKNFSIILGLMAVIYLIAFFLWGIYEEGLKFKFYYPYIKIKDNSFKSIKNFPYKSKNTSIKIDETEFSNIYDINTKFGNSEIRSFDNRFFFFENEKLSIIAYPSYEFRGLEYQIFKDDGKQIKLIVVPNESTIDNIFDFLNNIEDVKRIENIDKYDFIKTDEEKMIINSYKRTFILPSKDIKTMVESDEFIYLLSNDLKDLNKIYIINKENHIINELIISEYK
;
A
#
# COMPACT_ATOMS: atom_id res chain seq x y z
N MET A 1 -37.76 47.36 -27.52
CA MET A 1 -37.63 46.32 -26.47
C MET A 1 -38.97 46.13 -25.82
N ALA A 2 -39.59 44.95 -25.97
CA ALA A 2 -40.90 44.68 -25.35
C ALA A 2 -40.77 44.79 -23.82
N LYS A 3 -41.57 45.67 -23.20
CA LYS A 3 -41.65 45.78 -21.73
C LYS A 3 -42.42 44.56 -21.23
N LEU A 4 -41.73 43.67 -20.52
CA LEU A 4 -42.35 42.55 -19.81
C LEU A 4 -43.52 43.06 -18.96
N THR A 5 -44.67 42.41 -19.11
CA THR A 5 -45.85 42.71 -18.30
C THR A 5 -45.56 42.44 -16.82
N LYS A 6 -46.33 43.07 -15.92
CA LYS A 6 -46.14 42.95 -14.47
C LYS A 6 -46.21 41.48 -14.01
N THR A 7 -47.03 40.68 -14.68
CA THR A 7 -47.21 39.24 -14.46
C THR A 7 -46.01 38.42 -14.95
N GLU A 8 -45.46 38.73 -16.12
CA GLU A 8 -44.26 38.07 -16.66
C GLU A 8 -43.02 38.38 -15.81
N ARG A 9 -42.88 39.63 -15.34
CA ARG A 9 -41.82 40.01 -14.39
C ARG A 9 -41.92 39.24 -13.08
N HIS A 10 -43.12 39.07 -12.54
CA HIS A 10 -43.32 38.31 -11.31
C HIS A 10 -43.00 36.82 -11.50
N ASN A 11 -43.44 36.22 -12.61
CA ASN A 11 -43.13 34.83 -12.94
C ASN A 11 -41.63 34.61 -13.20
N ALA A 12 -40.96 35.53 -13.89
CA ALA A 12 -39.52 35.48 -14.08
C ALA A 12 -38.76 35.58 -12.76
N PHE A 13 -39.18 36.48 -11.86
CA PHE A 13 -38.57 36.63 -10.54
C PHE A 13 -38.80 35.40 -9.64
N LYS A 14 -40.00 34.81 -9.71
CA LYS A 14 -40.34 33.57 -9.02
C LYS A 14 -39.46 32.41 -9.51
N ASN A 15 -39.35 32.22 -10.84
CA ASN A 15 -38.52 31.17 -11.42
C ASN A 15 -37.03 31.37 -11.09
N PHE A 16 -36.54 32.61 -11.17
CA PHE A 16 -35.17 32.95 -10.77
C PHE A 16 -34.92 32.63 -9.29
N SER A 17 -35.86 32.98 -8.41
CA SER A 17 -35.76 32.67 -6.97
C SER A 17 -35.74 31.17 -6.70
N ILE A 18 -36.54 30.39 -7.45
CA ILE A 18 -36.55 28.92 -7.36
C ILE A 18 -35.20 28.35 -7.81
N ILE A 19 -34.65 28.82 -8.93
CA ILE A 19 -33.35 28.37 -9.44
C ILE A 19 -32.24 28.71 -8.43
N LEU A 20 -32.25 29.94 -7.90
CA LEU A 20 -31.25 30.40 -6.94
C LEU A 20 -31.32 29.59 -5.63
N GLY A 21 -32.52 29.28 -5.16
CA GLY A 21 -32.75 28.39 -4.02
C GLY A 21 -32.24 26.97 -4.28
N LEU A 22 -32.51 26.39 -5.46
CA LEU A 22 -32.01 25.08 -5.86
C LEU A 22 -30.49 25.03 -5.91
N MET A 23 -29.85 26.06 -6.48
CA MET A 23 -28.38 26.15 -6.51
C MET A 23 -27.78 26.20 -5.10
N ALA A 24 -28.38 26.97 -4.19
CA ALA A 24 -27.94 27.05 -2.80
C ALA A 24 -28.08 25.70 -2.08
N VAL A 25 -29.19 24.98 -2.30
CA VAL A 25 -29.41 23.64 -1.74
C VAL A 25 -28.40 22.64 -2.28
N ILE A 26 -28.16 22.61 -3.60
CA ILE A 26 -27.17 21.73 -4.22
C ILE A 26 -25.78 22.03 -3.67
N TYR A 27 -25.41 23.31 -3.54
CA TYR A 27 -24.13 23.72 -2.98
C TYR A 27 -23.97 23.26 -1.53
N LEU A 28 -24.99 23.46 -0.68
CA LEU A 28 -24.96 23.00 0.71
C LEU A 28 -24.85 21.47 0.83
N ILE A 29 -25.58 20.73 0.00
CA ILE A 29 -25.49 19.27 -0.04
C ILE A 29 -24.10 18.83 -0.49
N ALA A 30 -23.56 19.43 -1.56
CA ALA A 30 -22.22 19.12 -2.05
C ALA A 30 -21.14 19.46 -1.00
N PHE A 31 -21.26 20.60 -0.31
CA PHE A 31 -20.36 21.01 0.76
C PHE A 31 -20.42 20.05 1.96
N PHE A 32 -21.63 19.63 2.35
CA PHE A 32 -21.82 18.67 3.42
C PHE A 32 -21.33 17.27 3.06
N LEU A 33 -21.63 16.79 1.85
CA LEU A 33 -21.10 15.52 1.32
C LEU A 33 -19.59 15.56 1.16
N TRP A 34 -19.02 16.70 0.80
CA TRP A 34 -17.57 16.91 0.79
C TRP A 34 -16.99 16.87 2.20
N GLY A 35 -17.66 17.48 3.19
CA GLY A 35 -17.28 17.38 4.60
C GLY A 35 -17.33 15.93 5.12
N ILE A 36 -18.40 15.19 4.82
CA ILE A 36 -18.51 13.75 5.15
C ILE A 36 -17.47 12.93 4.38
N TYR A 37 -17.15 13.28 3.14
CA TYR A 37 -16.12 12.61 2.36
C TYR A 37 -14.72 12.91 2.93
N GLU A 38 -14.45 14.15 3.33
CA GLU A 38 -13.19 14.59 3.93
C GLU A 38 -13.01 13.99 5.33
N GLU A 39 -14.05 14.00 6.16
CA GLU A 39 -14.09 13.29 7.44
C GLU A 39 -14.00 11.79 7.22
N GLY A 40 -14.73 11.23 6.26
CA GLY A 40 -14.66 9.83 5.87
C GLY A 40 -13.28 9.43 5.36
N LEU A 41 -12.55 10.31 4.69
CA LEU A 41 -11.15 10.14 4.31
C LEU A 41 -10.19 10.31 5.51
N LYS A 42 -10.51 11.19 6.46
CA LYS A 42 -9.76 11.38 7.73
C LYS A 42 -9.97 10.22 8.72
N PHE A 43 -11.13 9.57 8.70
CA PHE A 43 -11.57 8.56 9.68
C PHE A 43 -11.68 7.13 9.11
N LYS A 44 -11.73 6.92 7.79
CA LYS A 44 -11.38 5.61 7.23
C LYS A 44 -9.87 5.45 7.39
N PHE A 45 -9.49 4.66 8.38
CA PHE A 45 -8.14 4.21 8.72
C PHE A 45 -7.22 4.07 7.49
N TYR A 46 -6.58 5.18 7.10
CA TYR A 46 -5.45 5.24 6.17
C TYR A 46 -4.34 5.99 6.88
N TYR A 47 -3.76 5.32 7.87
CA TYR A 47 -2.55 5.75 8.54
C TYR A 47 -1.46 4.71 8.27
N PRO A 48 -0.53 4.94 7.33
CA PRO A 48 0.77 4.27 7.32
C PRO A 48 1.70 4.85 8.39
N TYR A 49 1.20 5.71 9.28
CA TYR A 49 1.86 6.03 10.54
C TYR A 49 1.49 4.99 11.57
N ILE A 50 1.65 3.71 11.20
CA ILE A 50 2.08 2.71 12.17
C ILE A 50 3.09 3.44 13.03
N LYS A 51 2.74 3.57 14.30
CA LYS A 51 3.58 4.20 15.28
C LYS A 51 4.75 3.24 15.38
N ILE A 52 5.74 3.37 14.50
CA ILE A 52 7.06 2.79 14.71
C ILE A 52 7.66 3.63 15.83
N LYS A 53 7.12 3.44 17.04
CA LYS A 53 7.69 3.85 18.32
C LYS A 53 8.81 2.86 18.60
N ASP A 54 9.82 2.86 17.74
CA ASP A 54 11.11 2.30 18.11
C ASP A 54 12.06 3.49 18.27
N ASN A 55 12.74 3.55 19.40
CA ASN A 55 13.55 4.69 19.81
C ASN A 55 14.88 4.81 19.02
N SER A 56 14.96 4.13 17.88
CA SER A 56 16.12 3.98 17.01
C SER A 56 16.01 4.77 15.69
N PHE A 57 14.88 5.43 15.40
CA PHE A 57 14.68 6.16 14.13
C PHE A 57 15.22 7.59 14.14
N LYS A 58 15.99 7.96 13.12
CA LYS A 58 16.42 9.33 12.84
C LYS A 58 15.84 9.80 11.52
N SER A 59 15.01 10.85 11.56
CA SER A 59 14.54 11.57 10.38
C SER A 59 15.73 12.16 9.62
N ILE A 60 15.74 11.94 8.30
CA ILE A 60 16.68 12.55 7.37
C ILE A 60 16.24 14.00 7.16
N LYS A 61 17.13 14.95 7.45
CA LYS A 61 16.82 16.39 7.36
C LYS A 61 17.55 17.09 6.21
N ASN A 62 18.61 16.49 5.67
CA ASN A 62 19.50 17.12 4.69
C ASN A 62 19.81 16.15 3.53
N PHE A 63 19.76 16.66 2.31
CA PHE A 63 20.17 15.98 1.08
C PHE A 63 21.43 16.65 0.49
N PRO A 64 22.33 15.91 -0.18
CA PRO A 64 22.31 14.46 -0.44
C PRO A 64 22.46 13.65 0.85
N TYR A 65 21.66 12.60 1.01
CA TYR A 65 21.71 11.75 2.19
C TYR A 65 22.68 10.59 1.96
N LYS A 66 23.70 10.52 2.81
CA LYS A 66 24.60 9.38 2.90
C LYS A 66 24.57 8.83 4.32
N SER A 67 24.04 7.63 4.49
CA SER A 67 24.10 6.95 5.78
C SER A 67 25.56 6.65 6.13
N LYS A 68 25.93 6.85 7.40
CA LYS A 68 27.33 6.65 7.84
C LYS A 68 27.79 5.19 7.78
N ASN A 69 26.84 4.24 7.75
CA ASN A 69 27.10 2.81 7.92
C ASN A 69 26.63 1.96 6.73
N THR A 70 26.17 2.57 5.63
CA THR A 70 25.75 1.83 4.43
C THR A 70 26.31 2.47 3.16
N SER A 71 26.35 1.70 2.06
CA SER A 71 26.76 2.19 0.75
C SER A 71 25.69 3.07 0.08
N ILE A 72 24.48 3.08 0.65
CA ILE A 72 23.28 3.73 0.11
C ILE A 72 23.42 5.25 0.11
N LYS A 73 23.20 5.85 -1.06
CA LYS A 73 23.07 7.30 -1.28
C LYS A 73 21.69 7.61 -1.85
N ILE A 74 21.11 8.70 -1.37
CA ILE A 74 19.82 9.22 -1.84
C ILE A 74 20.02 10.69 -2.19
N ASP A 75 19.86 11.02 -3.46
CA ASP A 75 20.06 12.36 -4.02
C ASP A 75 18.71 12.92 -4.52
N GLU A 76 18.49 14.24 -4.39
CA GLU A 76 17.32 14.88 -4.99
C GLU A 76 17.54 15.04 -6.49
N THR A 77 16.50 14.78 -7.28
CA THR A 77 16.50 15.12 -8.71
C THR A 77 16.01 16.55 -8.93
N GLU A 78 16.06 17.02 -10.18
CA GLU A 78 15.46 18.31 -10.57
C GLU A 78 13.93 18.32 -10.42
N PHE A 79 13.31 17.14 -10.24
CA PHE A 79 11.86 16.99 -10.10
C PHE A 79 11.46 16.82 -8.63
N SER A 80 10.46 17.59 -8.19
CA SER A 80 9.93 17.49 -6.83
C SER A 80 9.45 16.06 -6.52
N ASN A 81 9.80 15.55 -5.33
CA ASN A 81 9.37 14.23 -4.83
C ASN A 81 9.96 13.02 -5.60
N ILE A 82 10.98 13.24 -6.44
CA ILE A 82 11.73 12.18 -7.11
C ILE A 82 13.18 12.20 -6.60
N TYR A 83 13.67 11.03 -6.19
CA TYR A 83 14.98 10.86 -5.60
C TYR A 83 15.76 9.76 -6.33
N ASP A 84 17.04 10.01 -6.58
CA ASP A 84 17.98 9.05 -7.14
C ASP A 84 18.58 8.22 -6.00
N ILE A 85 18.39 6.91 -6.09
CA ILE A 85 18.96 5.94 -5.18
C ILE A 85 20.15 5.25 -5.82
N ASN A 86 21.28 5.27 -5.11
CA ASN A 86 22.46 4.51 -5.48
C ASN A 86 22.85 3.57 -4.34
N THR A 87 22.89 2.28 -4.61
CA THR A 87 23.36 1.22 -3.70
C THR A 87 24.57 0.50 -4.30
N LYS A 88 25.27 -0.32 -3.53
CA LYS A 88 26.34 -1.18 -4.06
C LYS A 88 25.87 -2.23 -5.08
N PHE A 89 24.57 -2.52 -5.13
CA PHE A 89 23.99 -3.57 -5.98
C PHE A 89 23.21 -3.02 -7.16
N GLY A 90 23.04 -1.71 -7.25
CA GLY A 90 22.30 -1.08 -8.33
C GLY A 90 21.78 0.30 -7.96
N ASN A 91 21.20 0.95 -8.96
CA ASN A 91 20.59 2.26 -8.84
C ASN A 91 19.12 2.19 -9.26
N SER A 92 18.31 3.10 -8.71
CA SER A 92 16.90 3.25 -9.07
C SER A 92 16.44 4.67 -8.79
N GLU A 93 15.36 5.08 -9.45
CA GLU A 93 14.65 6.32 -9.12
C GLU A 93 13.43 5.97 -8.28
N ILE A 94 13.18 6.75 -7.23
CA ILE A 94 12.01 6.59 -6.38
C ILE A 94 11.19 7.84 -6.31
N ARG A 95 9.88 7.65 -6.22
CA ARG A 95 8.93 8.73 -6.06
C ARG A 95 8.26 8.65 -4.70
N SER A 96 8.55 9.61 -3.84
CA SER A 96 8.00 9.68 -2.49
C SER A 96 7.49 11.08 -2.17
N PHE A 97 6.28 11.18 -1.61
CA PHE A 97 5.72 12.45 -1.14
C PHE A 97 6.34 12.92 0.19
N ASP A 98 7.26 12.14 0.74
CA ASP A 98 7.88 12.35 2.04
C ASP A 98 9.38 12.04 1.95
N ASN A 99 10.20 12.64 2.81
CA ASN A 99 11.65 12.48 2.80
C ASN A 99 12.16 11.49 3.86
N ARG A 100 11.26 10.71 4.46
CA ARG A 100 11.58 9.63 5.41
C ARG A 100 11.92 8.34 4.66
N PHE A 101 13.20 8.04 4.58
CA PHE A 101 13.73 6.78 4.04
C PHE A 101 14.22 5.86 5.16
N PHE A 102 13.99 4.57 5.00
CA PHE A 102 14.53 3.50 5.82
C PHE A 102 15.47 2.66 4.97
N PHE A 103 16.54 2.15 5.57
CA PHE A 103 17.52 1.36 4.85
C PHE A 103 17.98 0.16 5.67
N PHE A 104 18.19 -0.95 4.97
CA PHE A 104 18.84 -2.15 5.48
C PHE A 104 19.85 -2.62 4.44
N GLU A 105 21.05 -3.00 4.86
CA GLU A 105 22.08 -3.48 3.95
C GLU A 105 22.86 -4.61 4.62
N ASN A 106 23.03 -5.72 3.90
CA ASN A 106 23.90 -6.83 4.29
C ASN A 106 24.75 -7.26 3.09
N GLU A 107 25.51 -8.35 3.20
CA GLU A 107 26.40 -8.84 2.13
C GLU A 107 25.70 -9.24 0.82
N LYS A 108 24.42 -9.62 0.86
CA LYS A 108 23.65 -10.13 -0.28
C LYS A 108 22.59 -9.16 -0.82
N LEU A 109 22.12 -8.22 -0.01
CA LEU A 109 21.01 -7.34 -0.40
C LEU A 109 21.08 -5.94 0.25
N SER A 110 20.51 -4.96 -0.46
CA SER A 110 20.25 -3.60 0.02
C SER A 110 18.76 -3.33 -0.11
N ILE A 111 18.13 -2.83 0.94
CA ILE A 111 16.70 -2.54 0.98
C ILE A 111 16.53 -1.08 1.33
N ILE A 112 15.65 -0.40 0.61
CA ILE A 112 15.24 0.97 0.92
C ILE A 112 13.73 1.01 0.99
N ALA A 113 13.21 1.44 2.14
CA ALA A 113 11.78 1.59 2.36
C ALA A 113 11.39 3.05 2.43
N TYR A 114 10.28 3.43 1.81
CA TYR A 114 9.80 4.80 1.75
C TYR A 114 8.29 4.88 1.58
N PRO A 115 7.66 6.01 1.95
CA PRO A 115 6.28 6.27 1.63
C PRO A 115 6.08 6.36 0.12
N SER A 116 5.28 5.49 -0.48
CA SER A 116 5.09 5.50 -1.93
C SER A 116 4.20 6.67 -2.36
N TYR A 117 4.57 7.37 -3.42
CA TYR A 117 3.68 8.37 -4.03
C TYR A 117 2.48 7.72 -4.72
N GLU A 118 2.68 6.55 -5.33
CA GLU A 118 1.68 5.85 -6.13
C GLU A 118 0.70 5.06 -5.25
N PHE A 119 1.18 4.59 -4.10
CA PHE A 119 0.42 3.77 -3.17
C PHE A 119 0.41 4.42 -1.80
N ARG A 120 -0.77 4.54 -1.16
CA ARG A 120 -0.89 5.06 0.21
C ARG A 120 -0.37 4.05 1.26
N GLY A 121 0.87 3.59 1.12
CA GLY A 121 1.55 2.56 1.92
C GLY A 121 3.08 2.73 1.93
N LEU A 122 3.78 1.74 2.50
CA LEU A 122 5.25 1.72 2.50
C LEU A 122 5.73 0.86 1.33
N GLU A 123 6.59 1.42 0.49
CA GLU A 123 7.22 0.71 -0.62
C GLU A 123 8.66 0.39 -0.25
N TYR A 124 9.08 -0.82 -0.57
CA TYR A 124 10.42 -1.34 -0.37
C TYR A 124 11.01 -1.64 -1.74
N GLN A 125 12.14 -1.03 -2.03
CA GLN A 125 12.99 -1.45 -3.14
C GLN A 125 14.12 -2.29 -2.59
N ILE A 126 14.27 -3.49 -3.15
CA ILE A 126 15.27 -4.47 -2.77
C ILE A 126 16.21 -4.65 -3.95
N PHE A 127 17.49 -4.44 -3.69
CA PHE A 127 18.58 -4.64 -4.63
C PHE A 127 19.37 -5.86 -4.18
N LYS A 128 19.40 -6.91 -4.99
CA LYS A 128 20.16 -8.14 -4.70
C LYS A 128 21.55 -8.09 -5.33
N ASP A 129 22.49 -8.83 -4.75
CA ASP A 129 23.86 -9.00 -5.25
C ASP A 129 23.95 -9.59 -6.66
N ASP A 130 22.95 -10.36 -7.08
CA ASP A 130 22.79 -10.86 -8.45
C ASP A 130 22.32 -9.78 -9.45
N GLY A 131 22.15 -8.54 -8.99
CA GLY A 131 21.72 -7.38 -9.78
C GLY A 131 20.21 -7.27 -9.96
N LYS A 132 19.41 -8.22 -9.43
CA LYS A 132 17.94 -8.13 -9.51
C LYS A 132 17.40 -7.06 -8.58
N GLN A 133 16.39 -6.35 -9.08
CA GLN A 133 15.63 -5.38 -8.32
C GLN A 133 14.21 -5.88 -8.09
N ILE A 134 13.72 -5.77 -6.85
CA ILE A 134 12.36 -6.18 -6.48
C ILE A 134 11.70 -5.01 -5.77
N LYS A 135 10.49 -4.64 -6.22
CA LYS A 135 9.67 -3.62 -5.58
C LYS A 135 8.48 -4.28 -4.87
N LEU A 136 8.43 -4.10 -3.56
CA LEU A 136 7.35 -4.56 -2.70
C LEU A 136 6.57 -3.36 -2.19
N ILE A 137 5.25 -3.41 -2.26
CA ILE A 137 4.36 -2.42 -1.69
C ILE A 137 3.58 -3.08 -0.57
N VAL A 138 3.66 -2.46 0.59
CA VAL A 138 3.11 -2.98 1.83
C VAL A 138 1.98 -2.06 2.25
N VAL A 139 0.79 -2.63 2.27
CA VAL A 139 -0.37 -1.97 2.85
C VAL A 139 -0.21 -2.05 4.38
N PRO A 140 -0.19 -0.90 5.09
CA PRO A 140 0.27 -0.85 6.46
C PRO A 140 -0.66 -1.62 7.41
N ASN A 141 -0.12 -2.66 8.04
CA ASN A 141 -0.51 -3.20 9.34
C ASN A 141 0.78 -3.37 10.16
N GLU A 142 0.80 -2.95 11.44
CA GLU A 142 2.02 -2.92 12.30
C GLU A 142 2.71 -4.28 12.34
N SER A 143 1.92 -5.36 12.38
CA SER A 143 2.43 -6.73 12.36
C SER A 143 3.06 -7.17 11.04
N THR A 144 2.85 -6.43 9.94
CA THR A 144 3.32 -6.85 8.61
C THR A 144 4.80 -6.58 8.40
N ILE A 145 5.36 -5.53 9.02
CA ILE A 145 6.76 -5.12 8.79
C ILE A 145 7.74 -6.19 9.27
N ASP A 146 7.56 -6.70 10.48
CA ASP A 146 8.43 -7.76 11.02
C ASP A 146 8.32 -9.03 10.16
N ASN A 147 7.09 -9.41 9.79
CA ASN A 147 6.82 -10.56 8.92
C ASN A 147 7.42 -10.42 7.51
N ILE A 148 7.68 -9.20 7.02
CA ILE A 148 8.33 -8.98 5.73
C ILE A 148 9.82 -9.29 5.83
N PHE A 149 10.50 -8.85 6.88
CA PHE A 149 11.91 -9.18 7.05
C PHE A 149 12.08 -10.68 7.26
N ASP A 150 11.20 -11.31 8.01
CA ASP A 150 11.18 -12.77 8.14
C ASP A 150 10.91 -13.45 6.79
N PHE A 151 9.95 -12.97 6.00
CA PHE A 151 9.73 -13.49 4.65
C PHE A 151 10.96 -13.33 3.77
N LEU A 152 11.59 -12.16 3.74
CA LEU A 152 12.76 -11.89 2.89
C LEU A 152 13.97 -12.72 3.30
N ASN A 153 14.18 -12.92 4.59
CA ASN A 153 15.27 -13.73 5.12
C ASN A 153 15.05 -15.22 4.83
N ASN A 154 13.80 -15.69 4.87
CA ASN A 154 13.45 -17.10 4.71
C ASN A 154 12.98 -17.46 3.29
N ILE A 155 13.00 -16.54 2.33
CA ILE A 155 12.48 -16.78 0.97
C ILE A 155 13.25 -17.89 0.24
N GLU A 156 14.49 -18.15 0.63
CA GLU A 156 15.31 -19.24 0.07
C GLU A 156 14.97 -20.61 0.68
N ASP A 157 14.33 -20.63 1.86
CA ASP A 157 14.04 -21.85 2.65
C ASP A 157 12.55 -22.27 2.61
N VAL A 158 11.74 -21.62 1.76
CA VAL A 158 10.32 -21.96 1.62
C VAL A 158 10.11 -23.28 0.86
N LYS A 159 9.17 -24.10 1.33
CA LYS A 159 8.77 -25.37 0.72
C LYS A 159 7.41 -25.24 0.05
N ARG A 160 7.21 -25.92 -1.07
CA ARG A 160 5.91 -25.98 -1.74
C ARG A 160 4.92 -26.76 -0.90
N ILE A 161 3.71 -26.24 -0.74
CA ILE A 161 2.62 -26.95 -0.05
C ILE A 161 1.94 -27.88 -1.05
N GLU A 162 2.01 -29.19 -0.79
CA GLU A 162 1.31 -30.20 -1.60
C GLU A 162 -0.16 -30.39 -1.18
N ASN A 163 -0.44 -30.26 0.12
CA ASN A 163 -1.79 -30.36 0.67
C ASN A 163 -2.02 -29.26 1.71
N ILE A 164 -2.87 -28.29 1.35
CA ILE A 164 -3.21 -27.14 2.21
C ILE A 164 -4.25 -27.50 3.28
N ASP A 165 -5.05 -28.55 3.07
CA ASP A 165 -6.10 -29.00 4.01
C ASP A 165 -5.53 -29.59 5.31
N LYS A 166 -4.20 -29.72 5.42
CA LYS A 166 -3.51 -30.06 6.68
C LYS A 166 -3.66 -28.96 7.74
N TYR A 167 -4.04 -27.75 7.34
CA TYR A 167 -4.29 -26.62 8.22
C TYR A 167 -5.78 -26.49 8.51
N ASP A 168 -6.18 -26.71 9.75
CA ASP A 168 -7.58 -26.71 10.21
C ASP A 168 -8.30 -25.37 10.01
N PHE A 169 -7.56 -24.27 10.00
CA PHE A 169 -8.06 -22.92 9.77
C PHE A 169 -8.22 -22.57 8.27
N ILE A 170 -7.76 -23.42 7.35
CA ILE A 170 -7.92 -23.25 5.90
C ILE A 170 -8.90 -24.31 5.39
N LYS A 171 -9.90 -23.86 4.63
CA LYS A 171 -10.82 -24.75 3.91
C LYS A 171 -10.80 -24.39 2.44
N THR A 172 -10.49 -25.36 1.60
CA THR A 172 -10.43 -25.19 0.15
C THR A 172 -11.55 -25.96 -0.54
N ASP A 173 -12.18 -25.31 -1.51
CA ASP A 173 -13.03 -25.95 -2.51
C ASP A 173 -12.60 -25.49 -3.92
N GLU A 174 -13.28 -26.01 -4.97
CA GLU A 174 -12.94 -25.72 -6.36
C GLU A 174 -13.08 -24.24 -6.73
N GLU A 175 -13.92 -23.48 -6.02
CA GLU A 175 -14.22 -22.07 -6.32
C GLU A 175 -13.43 -21.11 -5.44
N LYS A 176 -13.24 -21.46 -4.16
CA LYS A 176 -12.69 -20.57 -3.14
C LYS A 176 -11.86 -21.29 -2.08
N MET A 177 -10.91 -20.54 -1.55
CA MET A 177 -10.19 -20.79 -0.32
C MET A 177 -10.74 -19.89 0.77
N ILE A 178 -11.17 -20.49 1.88
CA ILE A 178 -11.64 -19.82 3.07
C ILE A 178 -10.59 -19.96 4.16
N ILE A 179 -10.13 -18.83 4.69
CA ILE A 179 -9.13 -18.78 5.76
C ILE A 179 -9.76 -18.12 6.98
N ASN A 180 -9.87 -18.88 8.06
CA ASN A 180 -10.45 -18.41 9.31
C ASN A 180 -9.36 -17.82 10.21
N SER A 181 -9.21 -16.50 10.17
CA SER A 181 -8.38 -15.77 11.11
C SER A 181 -9.15 -15.51 12.40
N TYR A 182 -8.44 -15.38 13.54
CA TYR A 182 -9.05 -15.09 14.85
C TYR A 182 -10.02 -13.89 14.86
N LYS A 183 -9.85 -12.93 13.94
CA LYS A 183 -10.68 -11.72 13.88
C LYS A 183 -11.62 -11.67 12.68
N ARG A 184 -11.35 -12.42 11.60
CA ARG A 184 -12.03 -12.30 10.31
C ARG A 184 -11.94 -13.59 9.50
N THR A 185 -12.97 -13.88 8.73
CA THR A 185 -12.91 -14.90 7.67
C THR A 185 -12.51 -14.21 6.37
N PHE A 186 -11.44 -14.69 5.76
CA PHE A 186 -11.00 -14.27 4.43
C PHE A 186 -11.45 -15.29 3.40
N ILE A 187 -11.94 -14.82 2.26
CA ILE A 187 -12.39 -15.66 1.16
C ILE A 187 -11.64 -15.21 -0.08
N LEU A 188 -10.83 -16.12 -0.63
CA LEU A 188 -10.01 -15.90 -1.82
C LEU A 188 -10.51 -16.84 -2.92
N PRO A 189 -10.71 -16.38 -4.17
CA PRO A 189 -11.05 -17.29 -5.26
C PRO A 189 -9.88 -18.24 -5.54
N SER A 190 -10.13 -19.56 -5.59
CA SER A 190 -9.08 -20.58 -5.77
C SER A 190 -8.34 -20.39 -7.11
N LYS A 191 -9.06 -19.93 -8.14
CA LYS A 191 -8.52 -19.61 -9.47
C LYS A 191 -7.44 -18.51 -9.46
N ASP A 192 -7.45 -17.63 -8.45
CA ASP A 192 -6.53 -16.50 -8.38
C ASP A 192 -5.25 -16.87 -7.65
N ILE A 193 -5.17 -18.05 -7.02
CA ILE A 193 -4.00 -18.56 -6.29
C ILE A 193 -3.13 -19.37 -7.25
N LYS A 194 -1.95 -18.85 -7.58
CA LYS A 194 -0.98 -19.54 -8.45
C LYS A 194 -0.15 -20.57 -7.73
N THR A 195 0.31 -20.23 -6.53
CA THR A 195 1.31 -21.03 -5.82
C THR A 195 1.15 -20.83 -4.33
N MET A 196 1.39 -21.91 -3.59
CA MET A 196 1.34 -21.94 -2.14
C MET A 196 2.68 -22.50 -1.64
N VAL A 197 3.34 -21.74 -0.78
CA VAL A 197 4.59 -22.16 -0.12
C VAL A 197 4.50 -21.91 1.38
N GLU A 198 5.31 -22.61 2.15
CA GLU A 198 5.40 -22.46 3.61
C GLU A 198 6.84 -22.35 4.07
N SER A 199 7.06 -21.56 5.12
CA SER A 199 8.23 -21.63 5.99
C SER A 199 7.83 -22.34 7.29
N ASP A 200 8.69 -22.35 8.31
CA ASP A 200 8.34 -22.94 9.60
C ASP A 200 7.13 -22.24 10.24
N GLU A 201 7.11 -20.90 10.24
CA GLU A 201 6.10 -20.09 10.95
C GLU A 201 4.95 -19.58 10.06
N PHE A 202 5.14 -19.53 8.74
CA PHE A 202 4.21 -18.85 7.83
C PHE A 202 3.77 -19.70 6.64
N ILE A 203 2.59 -19.38 6.11
CA ILE A 203 2.06 -19.83 4.83
C ILE A 203 1.98 -18.62 3.90
N TYR A 204 2.45 -18.79 2.67
CA TYR A 204 2.46 -17.76 1.64
C TYR A 204 1.58 -18.21 0.47
N LEU A 205 0.55 -17.41 0.15
CA LEU A 205 -0.31 -17.64 -1.01
C LEU A 205 -0.02 -16.57 -2.07
N LEU A 206 0.55 -16.99 -3.20
CA LEU A 206 0.83 -16.11 -4.32
C LEU A 206 -0.39 -16.05 -5.23
N SER A 207 -0.90 -14.85 -5.46
CA SER A 207 -2.12 -14.58 -6.22
C SER A 207 -1.90 -13.56 -7.34
N ASN A 208 -2.63 -13.71 -8.43
CA ASN A 208 -2.59 -12.83 -9.61
C ASN A 208 -3.85 -11.96 -9.67
N ASP A 209 -3.91 -10.93 -8.83
CA ASP A 209 -5.17 -10.19 -8.61
C ASP A 209 -5.37 -9.08 -9.67
N LEU A 210 -4.32 -8.37 -10.12
CA LEU A 210 -4.47 -7.15 -10.93
C LEU A 210 -3.30 -6.90 -11.88
N LYS A 211 -3.53 -6.91 -13.21
CA LYS A 211 -2.68 -6.30 -14.27
C LYS A 211 -1.19 -6.15 -13.91
N ASP A 212 -0.47 -7.27 -13.86
CA ASP A 212 0.98 -7.36 -13.61
C ASP A 212 1.46 -7.21 -12.14
N LEU A 213 0.54 -7.08 -11.18
CA LEU A 213 0.83 -7.11 -9.75
C LEU A 213 0.52 -8.49 -9.16
N ASN A 214 1.54 -9.11 -8.54
CA ASN A 214 1.38 -10.34 -7.78
C ASN A 214 1.06 -9.99 -6.33
N LYS A 215 0.01 -10.55 -5.75
CA LYS A 215 -0.34 -10.36 -4.35
C LYS A 215 0.13 -11.58 -3.55
N ILE A 216 0.86 -11.38 -2.46
CA ILE A 216 1.20 -12.45 -1.53
C ILE A 216 0.39 -12.28 -0.25
N TYR A 217 -0.43 -13.27 0.07
CA TYR A 217 -1.05 -13.38 1.37
C TYR A 217 -0.11 -14.13 2.30
N ILE A 218 0.31 -13.50 3.40
CA ILE A 218 1.14 -14.10 4.45
C ILE A 218 0.23 -14.47 5.61
N ILE A 219 0.20 -15.74 5.98
CA ILE A 219 -0.61 -16.24 7.09
C ILE A 219 0.32 -16.83 8.13
N ASN A 220 0.27 -16.30 9.35
CA ASN A 220 1.00 -16.88 10.47
C ASN A 220 0.26 -18.13 10.98
N LYS A 221 0.98 -19.24 11.14
CA LYS A 221 0.38 -20.54 11.49
C LYS A 221 -0.11 -20.63 12.93
N GLU A 222 0.42 -19.84 13.85
CA GLU A 222 0.04 -19.88 15.28
C GLU A 222 -1.16 -19.00 15.59
N ASN A 223 -1.15 -17.76 15.07
CA ASN A 223 -2.16 -16.75 15.39
C ASN A 223 -3.13 -16.48 14.24
N HIS A 224 -2.98 -17.20 13.12
CA HIS A 224 -3.83 -17.15 11.93
C HIS A 224 -4.04 -15.72 11.38
N ILE A 225 -3.18 -14.77 11.72
CA ILE A 225 -3.26 -13.40 11.21
C ILE A 225 -2.83 -13.43 9.74
N ILE A 226 -3.65 -12.81 8.90
CA ILE A 226 -3.38 -12.67 7.47
C ILE A 226 -2.88 -11.26 7.20
N ASN A 227 -1.76 -11.17 6.52
CA ASN A 227 -1.20 -9.93 5.99
C ASN A 227 -1.14 -10.02 4.46
N GLU A 228 -1.15 -8.86 3.80
CA GLU A 228 -1.15 -8.77 2.35
C GLU A 228 0.07 -7.97 1.88
N LEU A 229 0.83 -8.54 0.96
CA LEU A 229 1.90 -7.88 0.22
C LEU A 229 1.52 -7.75 -1.24
N ILE A 230 1.80 -6.61 -1.84
CA ILE A 230 1.66 -6.41 -3.28
C ILE A 230 3.06 -6.32 -3.86
N ILE A 231 3.39 -7.23 -4.76
CA ILE A 231 4.67 -7.32 -5.45
C ILE A 231 4.49 -6.81 -6.86
N SER A 232 5.33 -5.86 -7.23
CA SER A 232 5.51 -5.45 -8.61
C SER A 232 6.96 -5.80 -8.98
N GLU A 233 7.15 -6.77 -9.86
CA GLU A 233 8.48 -6.99 -10.43
C GLU A 233 8.77 -5.88 -11.43
N TYR A 234 9.93 -5.25 -11.27
CA TYR A 234 10.51 -4.34 -12.25
C TYR A 234 11.83 -4.94 -12.71
N LYS A 235 12.15 -4.76 -13.98
CA LYS A 235 13.34 -5.34 -14.64
C LYS A 235 14.64 -5.00 -13.93
#